data_AF-A0A2E6URC0-F1
#
_entry.id   AF-A0A2E6URC0-F1
#
_cell.length_a   1.000
_cell.length_b   1.000
_cell.length_c   1.000
_cell.angle_alpha   90.00
_cell.angle_beta   90.00
_cell.angle_gamma   90.00
#
_symmetry.space_group_name_H-M   'P 1'
#
loop_
_entity.id
_entity.type
_entity.pdbx_description
1 polymer ?
#
loop_
_entity_poly.entity_id
_entity_poly.type
_entity_poly.pdbx_seq_one_letter_code
_entity_poly.pdbx_strand_id
1 'polypeptide(L)' 'MIIEEVEQLNLEMDGACNINCPMCPQSTGREEGFLEKFPMTLFHKVVDEAIPLGLKFVNLSGSGEPLLSKDLE' A
#
# COMPACT_ATOMS: atom_id res chain seq x y z
N MET A 1 -3.66 -18.92 -11.12
CA MET A 1 -3.50 -19.02 -9.66
C MET A 1 -4.83 -18.62 -9.05
N ILE A 2 -5.43 -19.46 -8.22
CA ILE A 2 -6.66 -19.14 -7.50
C ILE A 2 -6.24 -18.83 -6.06
N ILE A 3 -6.67 -17.69 -5.52
CA ILE A 3 -6.42 -17.31 -4.12
C ILE A 3 -7.66 -17.73 -3.34
N GLU A 4 -7.48 -18.60 -2.35
CA GLU A 4 -8.58 -19.18 -1.57
C GLU A 4 -8.79 -18.47 -0.22
N GLU A 5 -7.73 -17.87 0.33
CA GLU A 5 -7.75 -17.17 1.61
C GLU A 5 -6.82 -15.95 1.58
N VAL A 6 -7.26 -14.85 2.20
CA VAL A 6 -6.47 -13.64 2.39
C VAL A 6 -6.71 -13.14 3.82
N GLU A 7 -5.73 -13.29 4.72
CA GLU A 7 -5.86 -12.80 6.10
C GLU A 7 -5.50 -11.30 6.24
N GLN A 8 -4.53 -10.83 5.45
CA GLN A 8 -4.01 -9.46 5.53
C GLN A 8 -3.69 -8.88 4.16
N LEU A 9 -3.99 -7.59 4.00
CA LEU A 9 -3.50 -6.75 2.90
C LEU A 9 -2.46 -5.76 3.43
N ASN A 10 -1.34 -5.62 2.71
CA ASN A 10 -0.37 -4.55 2.90
C ASN A 10 -0.42 -3.64 1.66
N LEU A 11 -0.85 -2.39 1.84
CA LEU A 11 -1.11 -1.46 0.76
C LEU A 11 -0.21 -0.23 0.90
N GLU A 12 0.53 0.04 -0.16
CA GLU A 12 1.40 1.23 -0.31
C GLU A 12 0.56 2.39 -0.80
N MET A 13 0.01 3.23 0.10
CA MET A 13 -0.95 4.26 -0.29
C MET A 13 -0.33 5.42 -1.09
N ASP A 14 0.91 5.78 -0.76
CA ASP A 14 1.70 6.78 -1.46
C ASP A 14 3.15 6.33 -1.43
N GLY A 15 3.75 6.13 -2.60
CA GLY A 15 5.15 5.73 -2.70
C GLY A 15 6.14 6.83 -2.34
N ALA A 16 5.70 8.08 -2.17
CA ALA A 16 6.55 9.15 -1.68
C ALA A 16 6.83 9.00 -0.18
N CYS A 17 8.04 9.36 0.25
CA CYS A 17 8.40 9.46 1.67
C CYS A 17 9.09 10.81 1.93
N ASN A 18 8.81 11.42 3.08
CA ASN A 18 9.45 12.65 3.53
C ASN A 18 10.69 12.40 4.41
N ILE A 19 11.09 11.14 4.59
CA ILE A 19 12.27 10.73 5.35
C ILE A 19 13.19 9.90 4.44
N ASN A 20 14.50 10.10 4.56
CA ASN A 20 15.51 9.34 3.81
C ASN A 20 16.31 8.41 4.74
N CYS A 21 15.65 7.41 5.31
CA CYS A 21 16.28 6.47 6.24
C CYS A 21 17.38 5.64 5.55
N PRO A 22 18.60 5.54 6.11
CA PRO A 22 19.72 4.84 5.44
C PRO A 22 19.51 3.34 5.26
N MET A 23 18.56 2.75 5.99
CA MET A 23 18.21 1.33 5.87
C MET A 23 17.03 1.08 4.92
N CYS A 24 16.38 2.13 4.42
CA CYS A 24 15.25 2.00 3.50
C CYS A 24 15.77 1.76 2.07
N PRO A 25 15.21 0.77 1.33
CA PRO A 25 15.56 0.56 -0.08
C PRO A 25 15.35 1.81 -0.95
N GLN A 26 14.43 2.69 -0.57
CA GLN A 26 14.15 3.93 -1.28
C GLN A 26 15.23 5.00 -1.12
N SER A 27 16.18 4.84 -0.20
CA SER A 27 17.25 5.81 0.02
C SER A 27 18.20 5.98 -1.16
N THR A 28 18.28 4.96 -2.01
CA THR A 28 19.04 4.98 -3.27
C THR A 28 18.14 5.18 -4.51
N GLY A 29 16.86 5.48 -4.31
CA GLY A 29 15.84 5.57 -5.35
C GLY A 29 14.96 4.32 -5.47
N ARG A 30 13.81 4.46 -6.13
CA ARG A 30 12.87 3.39 -6.48
C ARG A 30 12.43 3.53 -7.93
N GLU A 31 11.89 2.43 -8.45
CA GLU A 31 11.20 2.36 -9.72
C GLU A 31 10.04 3.36 -9.80
N GLU A 32 9.85 4.02 -10.96
CA GLU A 32 8.90 5.13 -11.12
C GLU A 32 7.47 4.75 -10.74
N GLY A 33 7.01 3.56 -11.16
CA GLY A 33 5.68 3.06 -10.82
C GLY A 33 5.47 2.80 -9.32
N PHE A 34 6.53 2.65 -8.53
CA PHE A 34 6.41 2.52 -7.08
C PHE A 34 6.17 3.85 -6.41
N LEU A 35 6.58 4.97 -7.01
CA LEU A 35 6.36 6.33 -6.49
C LEU A 35 4.94 6.85 -6.78
N GLU A 36 4.10 6.05 -7.43
CA GLU A 36 2.72 6.40 -7.71
C GLU A 36 1.85 6.31 -6.46
N LYS A 37 0.69 6.98 -6.52
CA LYS A 37 -0.34 6.88 -5.49
C LYS A 37 -1.24 5.70 -5.75
N PHE A 38 -1.65 5.01 -4.69
CA PHE A 38 -2.63 3.94 -4.79
C PHE A 38 -4.05 4.52 -4.91
N PRO A 39 -4.78 4.25 -5.99
CA PRO A 39 -6.11 4.85 -6.18
C PRO A 39 -7.12 4.36 -5.14
N MET A 40 -7.87 5.28 -4.52
CA MET A 40 -8.91 4.92 -3.54
C MET A 40 -10.02 4.04 -4.11
N THR A 41 -10.31 4.14 -5.41
CA THR A 41 -11.26 3.23 -6.07
C THR A 41 -10.74 1.79 -6.10
N LEU A 42 -9.43 1.61 -6.30
CA LEU A 42 -8.80 0.31 -6.25
C LEU A 42 -8.70 -0.20 -4.81
N PHE A 43 -8.43 0.67 -3.85
CA PHE A 43 -8.44 0.34 -2.41
C PHE A 43 -9.75 -0.31 -1.99
N HIS A 44 -10.88 0.36 -2.26
CA HIS A 44 -12.19 -0.21 -1.91
C HIS A 44 -12.42 -1.55 -2.63
N LYS A 45 -12.10 -1.61 -3.93
CA LYS A 45 -12.27 -2.84 -4.72
C LYS A 45 -11.49 -4.03 -4.13
N VAL A 46 -10.20 -3.85 -3.83
CA VAL A 46 -9.37 -4.97 -3.34
C VAL A 46 -9.75 -5.39 -1.92
N VAL A 47 -10.19 -4.46 -1.09
CA VAL A 47 -10.70 -4.77 0.25
C VAL A 47 -12.02 -5.54 0.15
N ASP A 48 -12.96 -5.08 -0.67
CA ASP A 48 -14.27 -5.73 -0.88
C ASP A 48 -14.11 -7.15 -1.45
N GLU A 49 -13.16 -7.36 -2.37
CA GLU A 49 -12.85 -8.68 -2.94
C GLU A 49 -12.16 -9.61 -1.93
N ALA A 50 -11.41 -9.06 -0.97
CA ALA A 50 -10.67 -9.84 0.03
C ALA A 50 -11.49 -10.19 1.29
N ILE A 51 -12.50 -9.40 1.66
CA ILE A 51 -13.43 -9.70 2.77
C ILE A 51 -14.00 -11.13 2.71
N PRO A 52 -14.60 -11.59 1.59
CA PRO A 52 -15.14 -12.95 1.52
C PRO A 52 -14.07 -14.05 1.58
N LEU A 53 -12.79 -13.69 1.38
CA LEU A 53 -11.63 -14.60 1.50
C LEU A 53 -11.04 -14.63 2.92
N GLY A 54 -11.70 -14.01 3.90
CA GLY A 54 -11.27 -14.07 5.31
C GLY A 54 -10.39 -12.92 5.78
N LEU A 55 -10.42 -11.77 5.10
CA LEU A 55 -9.61 -10.60 5.46
C LEU A 55 -9.89 -10.12 6.89
N LYS A 56 -8.82 -9.93 7.67
CA LYS A 56 -8.87 -9.43 9.05
C LYS A 56 -8.12 -8.13 9.24
N PHE A 57 -7.05 -7.91 8.48
CA PHE A 57 -6.14 -6.79 8.68
C PHE A 57 -5.86 -6.05 7.37
N VAL A 58 -5.93 -4.73 7.43
CA VAL A 58 -5.46 -3.84 6.35
C VAL A 58 -4.38 -2.96 6.95
N ASN A 59 -3.17 -3.09 6.42
CA ASN A 59 -2.01 -2.32 6.85
C ASN A 59 -1.64 -1.33 5.74
N LEU A 60 -1.58 -0.04 6.10
CA LEU A 60 -1.19 1.04 5.20
C LEU A 60 0.28 1.34 5.44
N SER A 61 1.15 0.70 4.67
CA SER A 61 2.59 0.83 4.85
C SER A 61 3.35 0.36 3.62
N GLY A 62 4.61 0.77 3.53
CA GLY A 62 5.60 0.11 2.73
C GLY A 62 6.91 0.88 2.71
N SER A 63 7.41 1.33 1.56
CA SER A 63 8.62 2.16 1.52
C SER A 63 8.35 3.67 1.50
N GLY A 64 7.13 4.07 1.16
CA GLY A 64 6.59 5.42 1.26
C GLY A 64 5.99 5.74 2.64
N GLU A 65 5.48 6.95 2.79
CA GLU A 65 4.82 7.46 4.00
C GLU A 65 3.32 7.63 3.74
N PRO A 66 2.44 6.79 4.33
CA PRO A 66 1.01 6.79 4.04
C PRO A 66 0.35 8.14 4.33
N LEU A 67 0.80 8.88 5.35
CA LEU A 67 0.22 10.17 5.73
C LEU A 67 0.51 11.32 4.75
N LEU A 68 1.33 11.09 3.71
CA LEU A 68 1.47 12.03 2.59
C LEU A 68 0.30 11.93 1.59
N SER A 69 -0.46 10.83 1.61
CA SER A 69 -1.64 10.69 0.80
C SER A 69 -2.76 11.60 1.31
N LYS A 70 -3.09 12.63 0.53
CA LYS A 70 -4.24 13.52 0.80
C LYS A 70 -5.60 12.85 0.65
N ASP A 71 -5.64 11.65 0.06
CA ASP A 71 -6.88 10.92 -0.16
C ASP A 71 -7.30 10.11 1.08
N LEU A 72 -6.52 10.16 2.18
CA LEU A 72 -6.81 9.52 3.47
C LEU A 72 -7.50 10.45 4.49
N GLU A 73 -7.77 11.72 4.14
CA GLU A 73 -8.49 12.69 4.98
C GLU A 73 -10.01 12.47 5.03
#